data_AF-A0A0D6LDB3-F1
#
_entry.id   AF-A0A0D6LDB3-F1
#
_cell.length_a   1.000
_cell.length_b   1.000
_cell.length_c   1.000
_cell.angle_alpha   90.00
_cell.angle_beta   90.00
_cell.angle_gamma   90.00
#
_symmetry.space_group_name_H-M   'P 1'
#
loop_
_entity.id
_entity.type
_entity.pdbx_description
1 polymer ?
#
loop_
_entity_poly.entity_id
_entity_poly.type
_entity_poly.pdbx_seq_one_letter_code
_entity_poly.pdbx_strand_id
1 'polypeptide(L)'
;MLLILLIVGLPFISADRCSSVPPSLWCSSKELSKECGFEDLCDRYHTATHNQRINITVLIEALCPDCQRFIVDELYPNVYKNFAGFVNIEFVPYGNAKVVNGTIQCQHGPEECSINRFESCLIDSVQTQEQYVPLIYCIENNLRSKIPFDKASAKCFRTLSVSEDIQRLIQSCLVSRLGERLQEKAAKQTGNLNYSSIAQMLLILLLVGLSFVSADRCSSVPPSLWCSSKELSKECGFEDLCNRYHTATHNQRINITVLMEALCPGCQHFIVDELYPNIYKNFAGFVNIEFVPYGNAKIVNGTIQCQHGAEECAINRFESCLIDSVQTQEQYVPLIYCIESNLRVGFVLAKSAI
;
A
#
# COMPACT_ATOMS: atom_id res chain seq x y z
N MET A 1 43.75 -35.48 39.47
CA MET A 1 42.42 -34.98 39.89
C MET A 1 42.08 -33.82 38.97
N LEU A 2 41.51 -34.13 37.81
CA LEU A 2 41.19 -33.16 36.75
C LEU A 2 39.68 -32.89 36.84
N LEU A 3 39.30 -31.68 37.22
CA LEU A 3 37.91 -31.24 37.30
C LEU A 3 37.37 -31.11 35.86
N ILE A 4 36.45 -31.99 35.47
CA ILE A 4 35.67 -31.82 34.23
C ILE A 4 34.52 -30.86 34.56
N LEU A 5 34.66 -29.61 34.13
CA LEU A 5 33.55 -28.65 34.08
C LEU A 5 32.61 -29.07 32.95
N LEU A 6 31.52 -29.75 33.31
CA LEU A 6 30.35 -29.92 32.46
C LEU A 6 29.70 -28.54 32.28
N ILE A 7 30.03 -27.86 31.19
CA ILE A 7 29.20 -26.78 30.68
C ILE A 7 27.92 -27.44 30.18
N VAL A 8 26.91 -27.50 31.03
CA VAL A 8 25.53 -27.72 30.59
C VAL A 8 25.21 -26.51 29.72
N GLY A 9 25.32 -26.69 28.40
CA GLY A 9 24.80 -25.73 27.46
C GLY A 9 23.33 -25.51 27.82
N LEU A 10 23.00 -24.30 28.25
CA LEU A 10 21.62 -23.84 28.23
C LEU A 10 21.10 -24.16 26.82
N PRO A 11 19.95 -24.84 26.67
CA PRO A 11 19.36 -24.99 25.36
C PRO A 11 19.26 -23.58 24.80
N PHE A 12 19.85 -23.34 23.63
CA PHE A 12 19.51 -22.17 22.85
C PHE A 12 17.98 -22.16 22.81
N ILE A 13 17.36 -21.26 23.56
CA ILE A 13 15.96 -20.93 23.37
C ILE A 13 15.99 -20.36 21.97
N SER A 14 15.68 -21.18 20.96
CA SER A 14 15.21 -20.69 19.68
C SER A 14 14.09 -19.76 20.08
N ALA A 15 14.32 -18.45 20.04
CA ALA A 15 13.25 -17.47 20.10
C ALA A 15 12.21 -18.00 19.12
N ASP A 16 11.01 -18.27 19.61
CA ASP A 16 9.96 -18.92 18.83
C ASP A 16 9.79 -18.11 17.54
N ARG A 17 10.39 -18.61 16.44
CA ARG A 17 10.45 -17.87 15.17
C ARG A 17 9.04 -17.50 14.74
N CYS A 18 8.06 -18.34 15.07
CA CYS A 18 6.65 -18.15 14.82
C CYS A 18 6.07 -16.92 15.50
N SER A 19 6.57 -16.58 16.70
CA SER A 19 6.20 -15.35 17.40
C SER A 19 6.85 -14.11 16.76
N SER A 20 7.93 -14.22 15.98
CA SER A 20 8.55 -13.05 15.32
C SER A 20 8.18 -12.91 13.83
N VAL A 21 7.40 -13.85 13.28
CA VAL A 21 6.97 -13.79 11.88
C VAL A 21 5.82 -12.79 11.74
N PRO A 22 5.89 -11.81 10.81
CA PRO A 22 4.79 -10.90 10.53
C PRO A 22 3.49 -11.68 10.17
N PRO A 23 2.33 -11.25 10.68
CA PRO A 23 1.05 -11.91 10.39
C PRO A 23 0.78 -12.12 8.89
N SER A 24 1.20 -11.19 8.03
CA SER A 24 1.11 -11.30 6.57
C SER A 24 1.77 -12.56 5.98
N LEU A 25 2.74 -13.16 6.69
CA LEU A 25 3.47 -14.35 6.25
C LEU A 25 2.95 -15.64 6.90
N TRP A 26 2.09 -15.59 7.91
CA TRP A 26 1.63 -16.79 8.62
C TRP A 26 0.98 -17.84 7.70
N CYS A 27 0.29 -17.38 6.66
CA CYS A 27 -0.40 -18.24 5.69
C CYS A 27 0.24 -18.27 4.30
N SER A 28 1.46 -17.73 4.15
CA SER A 28 2.15 -17.67 2.86
C SER A 28 2.94 -18.95 2.53
N SER A 29 3.26 -19.79 3.53
CA SER A 29 3.96 -21.07 3.38
C SER A 29 3.28 -22.16 4.20
N LYS A 30 3.07 -23.32 3.60
CA LYS A 30 2.51 -24.52 4.27
C LYS A 30 3.47 -25.07 5.32
N GLU A 31 4.78 -25.01 5.04
CA GLU A 31 5.82 -25.43 5.95
C GLU A 31 5.82 -24.56 7.20
N LEU A 32 5.77 -23.23 7.02
CA LEU A 32 5.71 -22.27 8.12
C LEU A 32 4.40 -22.40 8.91
N SER A 33 3.25 -22.50 8.22
CA SER A 33 1.96 -22.66 8.91
C SER A 33 1.93 -23.92 9.76
N LYS A 34 2.53 -25.01 9.27
CA LYS A 34 2.66 -26.26 10.02
C LYS A 34 3.65 -26.19 11.18
N GLU A 35 4.83 -25.63 10.94
CA GLU A 35 5.86 -25.40 11.97
C GLU A 35 5.28 -24.58 13.14
N CYS A 36 4.47 -23.59 12.83
CA CYS A 36 3.93 -22.63 13.79
C CYS A 36 2.52 -22.95 14.30
N GLY A 37 1.88 -24.02 13.84
CA GLY A 37 0.52 -24.41 14.25
C GLY A 37 -0.57 -23.45 13.75
N PHE A 38 -0.36 -22.77 12.63
CA PHE A 38 -1.34 -21.89 11.98
C PHE A 38 -2.21 -22.61 10.94
N GLU A 39 -2.08 -23.93 10.75
CA GLU A 39 -2.77 -24.69 9.68
C GLU A 39 -4.29 -24.46 9.68
N ASP A 40 -4.99 -24.75 10.79
CA ASP A 40 -6.44 -24.56 10.88
C ASP A 40 -6.89 -23.10 10.68
N LEU A 41 -6.05 -22.14 11.10
CA LEU A 41 -6.31 -20.72 10.90
C LEU A 41 -6.19 -20.36 9.41
N CYS A 42 -5.12 -20.81 8.76
CA CYS A 42 -4.85 -20.54 7.36
C CYS A 42 -5.81 -21.27 6.43
N ASP A 43 -6.21 -22.50 6.73
CA ASP A 43 -7.18 -23.24 5.92
C ASP A 43 -8.56 -22.58 5.95
N ARG A 44 -8.99 -22.08 7.11
CA ARG A 44 -10.20 -21.26 7.21
C ARG A 44 -10.08 -19.98 6.40
N TYR A 45 -8.94 -19.30 6.47
CA TYR A 45 -8.69 -18.09 5.70
C TYR A 45 -8.73 -18.33 4.19
N HIS A 46 -7.98 -19.32 3.72
CA HIS A 46 -7.92 -19.69 2.31
C HIS A 46 -9.30 -20.13 1.80
N THR A 47 -10.04 -20.91 2.58
CA THR A 47 -11.40 -21.34 2.21
C THR A 47 -12.36 -20.16 2.10
N ALA A 48 -12.33 -19.24 3.06
CA ALA A 48 -13.22 -18.09 3.09
C ALA A 48 -12.88 -17.03 2.02
N THR A 49 -11.61 -16.91 1.63
CA THR A 49 -11.14 -15.91 0.66
C THR A 49 -10.99 -16.45 -0.76
N HIS A 50 -11.08 -17.76 -0.95
CA HIS A 50 -10.96 -18.38 -2.28
C HIS A 50 -11.99 -17.79 -3.25
N ASN A 51 -11.49 -17.23 -4.37
CA ASN A 51 -12.27 -16.53 -5.38
C ASN A 51 -13.12 -15.34 -4.86
N GLN A 52 -12.85 -14.84 -3.65
CA GLN A 52 -13.48 -13.63 -3.14
C GLN A 52 -12.68 -12.40 -3.55
N ARG A 53 -13.41 -11.32 -3.86
CA ARG A 53 -12.80 -10.01 -4.12
C ARG A 53 -12.72 -9.20 -2.83
N ILE A 54 -11.69 -8.38 -2.73
CA ILE A 54 -11.49 -7.43 -1.64
C ILE A 54 -12.38 -6.21 -1.90
N ASN A 55 -13.31 -5.94 -0.98
CA ASN A 55 -14.15 -4.74 -1.05
C ASN A 55 -13.36 -3.54 -0.50
N ILE A 56 -13.17 -2.52 -1.34
CA ILE A 56 -12.49 -1.27 -1.00
C ILE A 56 -13.52 -0.15 -1.10
N THR A 57 -13.88 0.45 0.03
CA THR A 57 -14.76 1.63 0.05
C THR A 57 -13.90 2.87 0.19
N VAL A 58 -13.97 3.78 -0.78
CA VAL A 58 -13.19 5.00 -0.83
C VAL A 58 -14.11 6.18 -0.57
N LEU A 59 -13.92 6.85 0.57
CA LEU A 59 -14.63 8.08 0.87
C LEU A 59 -13.86 9.25 0.26
N ILE A 60 -14.50 9.98 -0.64
CA ILE A 60 -13.86 11.04 -1.43
C ILE A 60 -14.66 12.33 -1.34
N GLU A 61 -13.97 13.43 -1.62
CA GLU A 61 -14.54 14.75 -1.83
C GLU A 61 -14.08 15.23 -3.20
N ALA A 62 -15.00 15.69 -4.02
CA ALA A 62 -14.64 16.40 -5.23
C ALA A 62 -13.83 17.66 -4.89
N LEU A 63 -12.96 18.10 -5.81
CA LEU A 63 -12.09 19.28 -5.65
C LEU A 63 -11.05 19.20 -4.52
N CYS A 64 -10.98 18.07 -3.83
CA CYS A 64 -10.06 17.82 -2.73
C CYS A 64 -8.71 17.33 -3.27
N PRO A 65 -7.61 18.10 -3.12
CA PRO A 65 -6.35 17.80 -3.81
C PRO A 65 -5.75 16.43 -3.47
N ASP A 66 -5.81 15.99 -2.22
CA ASP A 66 -5.24 14.68 -1.86
C ASP A 66 -6.17 13.52 -2.25
N CYS A 67 -7.50 13.71 -2.27
CA CYS A 67 -8.42 12.73 -2.84
C CYS A 67 -8.13 12.53 -4.34
N GLN A 68 -7.96 13.63 -5.07
CA GLN A 68 -7.57 13.62 -6.48
C GLN A 68 -6.24 12.92 -6.70
N ARG A 69 -5.22 13.27 -5.89
CA ARG A 69 -3.91 12.65 -5.97
C ARG A 69 -4.00 11.15 -5.74
N PHE A 70 -4.73 10.71 -4.71
CA PHE A 70 -4.92 9.30 -4.44
C PHE A 70 -5.60 8.56 -5.58
N ILE A 71 -6.73 9.07 -6.09
CA ILE A 71 -7.45 8.41 -7.18
C ILE A 71 -6.56 8.28 -8.42
N VAL A 72 -5.82 9.34 -8.74
CA VAL A 72 -5.10 9.47 -10.00
C VAL A 72 -3.73 8.80 -9.99
N ASP A 73 -3.00 8.90 -8.87
CA ASP A 73 -1.62 8.41 -8.77
C ASP A 73 -1.55 7.04 -8.10
N GLU A 74 -2.52 6.67 -7.26
CA GLU A 74 -2.48 5.44 -6.47
C GLU A 74 -3.58 4.45 -6.85
N LEU A 75 -4.84 4.79 -6.57
CA LEU A 75 -5.96 3.85 -6.68
C LEU A 75 -6.13 3.33 -8.11
N TYR A 76 -6.21 4.21 -9.10
CA TYR A 76 -6.46 3.78 -10.46
C TYR A 76 -5.26 3.02 -11.08
N PRO A 77 -4.04 3.59 -11.15
CA PRO A 77 -2.94 2.94 -11.82
C PRO A 77 -2.37 1.74 -11.05
N ASN A 78 -2.30 1.81 -9.71
CA ASN A 78 -1.60 0.80 -8.90
C ASN A 78 -2.55 -0.28 -8.39
N VAL A 79 -3.79 0.08 -8.03
CA VAL A 79 -4.78 -0.89 -7.52
C VAL A 79 -5.69 -1.39 -8.63
N TYR A 80 -6.49 -0.52 -9.25
CA TYR A 80 -7.55 -0.95 -10.16
C TYR A 80 -7.00 -1.61 -11.43
N LYS A 81 -6.06 -0.96 -12.14
CA LYS A 81 -5.52 -1.52 -13.40
C LYS A 81 -4.83 -2.87 -13.23
N ASN A 82 -4.18 -3.10 -12.09
CA ASN A 82 -3.42 -4.33 -11.83
C ASN A 82 -4.28 -5.42 -11.17
N PHE A 83 -5.31 -5.04 -10.40
CA PHE A 83 -6.05 -5.95 -9.53
C PHE A 83 -7.57 -5.89 -9.66
N ALA A 84 -8.13 -5.29 -10.74
CA ALA A 84 -9.60 -5.20 -10.94
C ALA A 84 -10.35 -6.54 -10.81
N GLY A 85 -9.72 -7.67 -11.15
CA GLY A 85 -10.30 -9.00 -10.97
C GLY A 85 -10.41 -9.46 -9.51
N PHE A 86 -9.62 -8.86 -8.62
CA PHE A 86 -9.47 -9.19 -7.20
C PHE A 86 -10.06 -8.15 -6.26
N VAL A 87 -10.50 -7.00 -6.76
CA VAL A 87 -11.08 -5.92 -5.94
C VAL A 87 -12.46 -5.51 -6.42
N ASN A 88 -13.29 -5.05 -5.49
CA ASN A 88 -14.51 -4.30 -5.76
C ASN A 88 -14.33 -2.92 -5.15
N ILE A 89 -14.35 -1.87 -5.98
CA ILE A 89 -14.14 -0.48 -5.51
C ILE A 89 -15.49 0.22 -5.41
N GLU A 90 -15.90 0.63 -4.21
CA GLU A 90 -17.06 1.51 -4.00
C GLU A 90 -16.58 2.93 -3.69
N PHE A 91 -17.00 3.92 -4.48
CA PHE A 91 -16.77 5.32 -4.16
C PHE A 91 -17.97 5.91 -3.41
N VAL A 92 -17.68 6.70 -2.37
CA VAL A 92 -18.68 7.45 -1.61
C VAL A 92 -18.31 8.94 -1.67
N PRO A 93 -18.80 9.69 -2.67
CA PRO A 93 -18.50 11.12 -2.82
C PRO A 93 -19.31 11.95 -1.81
N TYR A 94 -18.64 12.38 -0.74
CA TYR A 94 -19.19 13.21 0.34
C TYR A 94 -18.08 13.75 1.25
N GLY A 95 -17.16 12.86 1.67
CA GLY A 95 -16.11 13.06 2.67
C GLY A 95 -16.47 13.98 3.83
N ASN A 96 -15.79 15.10 3.98
CA ASN A 96 -15.97 16.01 5.11
C ASN A 96 -17.12 17.01 4.98
N ALA A 97 -18.01 16.85 4.00
CA ALA A 97 -19.24 17.61 3.96
C ALA A 97 -20.06 17.42 5.26
N LYS A 98 -20.86 18.41 5.62
CA LYS A 98 -21.67 18.41 6.84
C LYS A 98 -23.11 18.73 6.54
N VAL A 99 -24.03 18.07 7.24
CA VAL A 99 -25.44 18.44 7.22
C VAL A 99 -25.67 19.56 8.24
N VAL A 100 -25.91 20.77 7.78
CA VAL A 100 -26.21 21.96 8.59
C VAL A 100 -27.64 22.41 8.28
N ASN A 101 -28.52 22.39 9.27
CA ASN A 101 -29.95 22.73 9.12
C ASN A 101 -30.64 21.97 7.97
N GLY A 102 -30.32 20.68 7.81
CA GLY A 102 -30.87 19.84 6.74
C GLY A 102 -30.27 20.08 5.35
N THR A 103 -29.30 20.98 5.22
CA THR A 103 -28.59 21.26 3.96
C THR A 103 -27.15 20.75 4.03
N ILE A 104 -26.67 20.11 2.97
CA ILE A 104 -25.28 19.66 2.88
C ILE A 104 -24.39 20.85 2.55
N GLN A 105 -23.35 21.05 3.35
CA GLN A 105 -22.31 22.06 3.17
C GLN A 105 -20.96 21.38 2.98
N CYS A 106 -20.29 21.69 1.86
CA CYS A 106 -19.00 21.13 1.49
C CYS A 106 -17.86 22.12 1.74
N GLN A 107 -16.62 21.63 1.90
CA GLN A 107 -15.49 22.47 2.32
C GLN A 107 -15.05 23.45 1.24
N HIS A 108 -15.08 23.03 -0.02
CA HIS A 108 -14.72 23.82 -1.18
C HIS A 108 -15.94 24.49 -1.84
N GLY A 109 -17.04 24.63 -1.09
CA GLY A 109 -18.22 25.40 -1.50
C GLY A 109 -19.25 24.60 -2.32
N PRO A 110 -20.24 25.30 -2.92
CA PRO A 110 -21.37 24.66 -3.59
C PRO A 110 -20.98 23.83 -4.83
N GLU A 111 -19.88 24.17 -5.50
CA GLU A 111 -19.40 23.42 -6.66
C GLU A 111 -18.98 22.00 -6.26
N GLU A 112 -18.23 21.84 -5.16
CA GLU A 112 -17.90 20.51 -4.62
C GLU A 112 -19.16 19.70 -4.34
N CYS A 113 -20.15 20.27 -3.65
CA CYS A 113 -21.40 19.56 -3.36
C CYS A 113 -22.13 19.12 -4.65
N SER A 114 -22.10 19.97 -5.68
CA SER A 114 -22.68 19.64 -6.99
C SER A 114 -21.94 18.47 -7.65
N ILE A 115 -20.60 18.46 -7.59
CA ILE A 115 -19.77 17.40 -8.18
C ILE A 115 -19.90 16.10 -7.37
N ASN A 116 -19.87 16.13 -6.04
CA ASN A 116 -20.13 14.96 -5.18
C ASN A 116 -21.48 14.30 -5.53
N ARG A 117 -22.53 15.10 -5.70
CA ARG A 117 -23.85 14.62 -6.13
C ARG A 117 -23.80 14.05 -7.55
N PHE A 118 -23.11 14.71 -8.47
CA PHE A 118 -22.94 14.23 -9.84
C PHE A 118 -22.22 12.88 -9.88
N GLU A 119 -21.13 12.70 -9.14
CA GLU A 119 -20.39 11.45 -9.08
C GLU A 119 -21.23 10.32 -8.47
N SER A 120 -22.03 10.64 -7.44
CA SER A 120 -23.00 9.69 -6.89
C SER A 120 -24.03 9.24 -7.94
N CYS A 121 -24.57 10.19 -8.71
CA CYS A 121 -25.49 9.91 -9.82
C CYS A 121 -24.83 9.14 -10.97
N LEU A 122 -23.55 9.40 -11.24
CA LEU A 122 -22.75 8.68 -12.22
C LEU A 122 -22.61 7.21 -11.83
N ILE A 123 -22.21 6.94 -10.58
CA ILE A 123 -22.10 5.58 -10.04
C ILE A 123 -23.44 4.85 -10.14
N ASP A 124 -24.53 5.50 -9.72
CA ASP A 124 -25.88 4.93 -9.74
C ASP A 124 -26.41 4.63 -11.16
N SER A 125 -26.11 5.50 -12.14
CA SER A 125 -26.58 5.34 -13.52
C SER A 125 -25.80 4.29 -14.31
N VAL A 126 -24.50 4.17 -14.03
CA VAL A 126 -23.57 3.30 -14.77
C VAL A 126 -23.48 1.89 -14.15
N GLN A 127 -23.64 1.79 -12.83
CA GLN A 127 -23.76 0.57 -12.01
C GLN A 127 -22.56 -0.38 -11.96
N THR A 128 -21.71 -0.44 -12.99
CA THR A 128 -20.57 -1.37 -13.05
C THR A 128 -19.24 -0.66 -12.76
N GLN A 129 -18.37 -1.28 -11.95
CA GLN A 129 -17.09 -0.68 -11.59
C GLN A 129 -16.17 -0.51 -12.80
N GLU A 130 -16.29 -1.40 -13.78
CA GLU A 130 -15.61 -1.38 -15.08
C GLU A 130 -15.86 -0.09 -15.85
N GLN A 131 -16.97 0.59 -15.55
CA GLN A 131 -17.35 1.83 -16.19
C GLN A 131 -17.19 3.04 -15.25
N TYR A 132 -17.66 2.98 -13.99
CA TYR A 132 -17.59 4.16 -13.11
C TYR A 132 -16.17 4.44 -12.59
N VAL A 133 -15.33 3.42 -12.36
CA VAL A 133 -13.97 3.65 -11.84
C VAL A 133 -13.11 4.43 -12.85
N PRO A 134 -13.05 4.06 -14.16
CA PRO A 134 -12.36 4.87 -15.16
C PRO A 134 -12.96 6.27 -15.35
N LEU A 135 -14.28 6.42 -15.21
CA LEU A 135 -14.96 7.71 -15.34
C LEU A 135 -14.57 8.66 -14.22
N ILE A 136 -14.62 8.22 -12.97
CA ILE A 136 -14.20 9.01 -11.80
C ILE A 136 -12.73 9.37 -11.91
N TYR A 137 -11.85 8.41 -12.23
CA TYR A 137 -10.44 8.68 -12.50
C TYR A 137 -10.24 9.77 -13.56
N CYS A 138 -10.95 9.68 -14.68
CA CYS A 138 -10.84 10.66 -15.75
C CYS A 138 -11.28 12.05 -15.28
N ILE A 139 -12.42 12.16 -14.61
CA ILE A 139 -12.95 13.43 -14.12
C ILE A 139 -11.97 14.06 -13.14
N GLU A 140 -11.54 13.30 -12.13
CA GLU A 140 -10.64 13.80 -11.09
C GLU A 140 -9.25 14.17 -11.63
N ASN A 141 -8.72 13.44 -12.62
CA ASN A 141 -7.47 13.83 -13.27
C ASN A 141 -7.58 15.18 -14.02
N ASN A 142 -8.72 15.46 -14.65
CA ASN A 142 -8.96 16.74 -15.32
C ASN A 142 -9.20 17.86 -14.30
N LEU A 143 -9.97 17.62 -13.23
CA LEU A 143 -10.19 18.57 -12.14
C LEU A 143 -8.87 18.92 -11.42
N ARG A 144 -8.00 17.92 -11.19
CA ARG A 144 -6.63 18.11 -10.66
C ARG A 144 -5.81 19.06 -11.53
N SER A 145 -5.96 18.94 -12.85
CA SER A 145 -5.36 19.80 -13.87
C SER A 145 -6.08 21.14 -14.05
N LYS A 146 -6.98 21.50 -13.13
CA LYS A 146 -7.75 22.76 -13.10
C LYS A 146 -8.62 22.99 -14.33
N ILE A 147 -9.03 21.91 -14.99
CA ILE A 147 -10.02 21.99 -16.08
C ILE A 147 -11.40 22.14 -15.43
N PRO A 148 -12.22 23.13 -15.84
CA PRO A 148 -13.58 23.29 -15.34
C PRO A 148 -14.42 22.01 -15.48
N PHE A 149 -15.29 21.75 -14.51
CA PHE A 149 -16.02 20.49 -14.39
C PHE A 149 -16.88 20.16 -15.63
N ASP A 150 -17.54 21.14 -16.24
CA ASP A 150 -18.33 20.97 -17.47
C ASP A 150 -17.47 20.46 -18.64
N LYS A 151 -16.26 21.01 -18.80
CA LYS A 151 -15.30 20.59 -19.82
C LYS A 151 -14.69 19.23 -19.49
N ALA A 152 -14.38 18.99 -18.22
CA ALA A 152 -13.81 17.74 -17.73
C ALA A 152 -14.78 16.57 -17.96
N SER A 153 -16.02 16.68 -17.47
CA SER A 153 -17.06 15.66 -17.63
C SER A 153 -17.36 15.37 -19.11
N ALA A 154 -17.56 16.41 -19.93
CA ALA A 154 -17.81 16.24 -21.37
C ALA A 154 -16.63 15.57 -22.10
N LYS A 155 -15.39 15.91 -21.73
CA LYS A 155 -14.19 15.25 -22.28
C LYS A 155 -14.14 13.77 -21.88
N CYS A 156 -14.44 13.44 -20.62
CA CYS A 156 -14.41 12.06 -20.12
C CYS A 156 -15.51 11.20 -20.74
N PHE A 157 -16.73 11.73 -20.89
CA PHE A 157 -17.81 11.04 -21.60
C PHE A 157 -17.45 10.71 -23.04
N ARG A 158 -16.81 11.64 -23.78
CA ARG A 158 -16.31 11.35 -25.14
C ARG A 158 -15.18 10.32 -25.13
N THR A 159 -14.22 10.46 -24.22
CA THR A 159 -13.03 9.59 -24.17
C THR A 159 -13.39 8.15 -23.83
N LEU A 160 -14.36 7.94 -22.95
CA LEU A 160 -14.81 6.63 -22.49
C LEU A 160 -16.09 6.15 -23.18
N SER A 161 -16.52 6.85 -24.24
CA SER A 161 -17.69 6.49 -25.07
C SER A 161 -18.98 6.26 -24.26
N VAL A 162 -19.25 7.11 -23.26
CA VAL A 162 -20.49 7.05 -22.46
C VAL A 162 -21.66 7.45 -23.35
N SER A 163 -22.67 6.58 -23.47
CA SER A 163 -23.83 6.83 -24.33
C SER A 163 -24.65 8.05 -23.89
N GLU A 164 -25.31 8.70 -24.83
CA GLU A 164 -26.17 9.85 -24.53
C GLU A 164 -27.28 9.52 -23.53
N ASP A 165 -27.83 8.31 -23.58
CA ASP A 165 -28.89 7.87 -22.67
C ASP A 165 -28.38 7.80 -21.23
N ILE A 166 -27.18 7.26 -21.00
CA ILE A 166 -26.55 7.26 -19.68
C ILE A 166 -26.27 8.70 -19.23
N GLN A 167 -25.76 9.55 -20.11
CA GLN A 167 -25.54 10.96 -19.78
C GLN A 167 -26.85 11.66 -19.36
N ARG A 168 -27.97 11.40 -20.06
CA ARG A 168 -29.30 11.91 -19.69
C ARG A 168 -29.76 11.40 -18.33
N LEU A 169 -29.53 10.12 -18.01
CA LEU A 169 -29.85 9.56 -16.69
C LEU A 169 -29.07 10.26 -15.58
N ILE A 170 -27.77 10.49 -15.76
CA ILE A 170 -26.93 11.20 -14.79
C ILE A 170 -27.45 12.63 -14.56
N GLN A 171 -27.76 13.36 -15.64
CA GLN A 171 -28.27 14.73 -15.53
C GLN A 171 -29.66 14.78 -14.88
N SER A 172 -30.54 13.83 -15.21
CA SER A 172 -31.85 13.72 -14.57
C SER A 172 -31.73 13.41 -13.07
N CYS A 173 -30.82 12.52 -12.70
CA CYS A 173 -30.52 12.20 -11.31
C CYS A 173 -30.05 13.45 -10.54
N LEU A 174 -29.15 14.25 -11.12
CA LEU A 174 -28.53 15.41 -10.47
C LEU A 174 -29.54 16.45 -9.99
N VAL A 175 -30.68 16.61 -10.66
CA VAL A 175 -31.72 17.58 -10.29
C VAL A 175 -32.95 16.95 -9.63
N SER A 176 -32.95 15.63 -9.42
CA SER A 176 -34.08 14.90 -8.86
C SER A 176 -33.89 14.53 -7.38
N ARG A 177 -34.96 14.11 -6.72
CA ARG A 177 -34.91 13.57 -5.35
C ARG A 177 -33.98 12.36 -5.21
N LEU A 178 -33.67 11.65 -6.31
CA LEU A 178 -32.70 10.56 -6.29
C LEU A 178 -31.31 11.07 -5.92
N GLY A 179 -30.82 12.12 -6.57
CA GLY A 179 -29.50 12.69 -6.25
C GLY A 179 -29.39 13.20 -4.81
N GLU A 180 -30.47 13.77 -4.26
CA GLU A 180 -30.51 14.14 -2.83
C GLU A 180 -30.40 12.92 -1.92
N ARG A 181 -31.17 11.86 -2.19
CA ARG A 181 -31.13 10.62 -1.41
C ARG A 181 -29.76 9.94 -1.46
N LEU A 182 -29.09 9.97 -2.61
CA LEU A 182 -27.74 9.43 -2.75
C LEU A 182 -26.75 10.17 -1.83
N GLN A 183 -26.85 11.50 -1.77
CA GLN A 183 -26.03 12.32 -0.87
C GLN A 183 -26.41 12.17 0.62
N GLU A 184 -27.70 11.98 0.93
CA GLU A 184 -28.15 11.62 2.30
C GLU A 184 -27.59 10.24 2.73
N LYS A 185 -27.56 9.26 1.81
CA LYS A 185 -26.96 7.95 2.05
C LYS A 185 -25.45 8.06 2.27
N ALA A 186 -24.76 8.83 1.45
CA ALA A 186 -23.32 9.08 1.58
C ALA A 186 -23.00 9.76 2.92
N ALA A 187 -23.78 10.77 3.32
CA ALA A 187 -23.66 11.42 4.63
C ALA A 187 -23.77 10.43 5.79
N LYS A 188 -24.75 9.51 5.73
CA LYS A 188 -24.94 8.48 6.75
C LYS A 188 -23.79 7.46 6.76
N GLN A 189 -23.30 7.05 5.59
CA GLN A 189 -22.16 6.14 5.48
C GLN A 189 -20.91 6.77 6.10
N THR A 190 -20.63 8.03 5.78
CA THR A 190 -19.46 8.75 6.31
C THR A 190 -19.59 9.07 7.80
N GLY A 191 -20.78 9.47 8.26
CA GLY A 191 -21.02 9.85 9.67
C GLY A 191 -21.02 8.68 10.67
N ASN A 192 -21.23 7.43 10.21
CA ASN A 192 -21.22 6.25 11.08
C ASN A 192 -19.81 5.80 11.50
N LEU A 193 -18.77 6.46 11.02
CA LEU A 193 -17.38 6.10 11.25
C LEU A 193 -16.86 6.87 12.47
N ASN A 194 -16.77 6.19 13.61
CA ASN A 194 -16.30 6.79 14.85
C ASN A 194 -14.77 6.97 14.81
N TYR A 195 -14.31 8.10 14.27
CA TYR A 195 -12.90 8.50 14.30
C TYR A 195 -12.50 8.92 15.72
N SER A 196 -12.24 7.93 16.58
CA SER A 196 -11.54 8.17 17.84
C SER A 196 -10.04 8.07 17.61
N SER A 197 -9.37 9.17 17.92
CA SER A 197 -7.94 9.36 18.16
C SER A 197 -6.98 9.40 16.95
N ILE A 198 -6.30 10.54 16.91
CA ILE A 198 -5.08 10.94 16.20
C ILE A 198 -5.30 11.42 14.75
N ALA A 199 -5.02 12.71 14.56
CA ALA A 199 -5.08 13.44 13.32
C ALA A 199 -4.43 12.70 12.14
N GLN A 200 -5.16 12.57 11.04
CA GLN A 200 -4.56 12.76 9.72
C GLN A 200 -5.60 13.22 8.71
N MET A 201 -5.25 14.36 8.15
CA MET A 201 -5.83 15.07 7.03
C MET A 201 -5.87 14.14 5.81
N LEU A 202 -7.07 14.05 5.22
CA LEU A 202 -7.39 13.54 3.89
C LEU A 202 -7.06 12.07 3.58
N LEU A 203 -8.00 11.49 2.84
CA LEU A 203 -8.09 10.11 2.38
C LEU A 203 -8.44 9.06 3.45
N ILE A 204 -9.74 8.91 3.64
CA ILE A 204 -10.30 7.77 4.35
C ILE A 204 -10.40 6.60 3.35
N LEU A 205 -9.30 5.87 3.23
CA LEU A 205 -9.30 4.48 2.76
C LEU A 205 -9.89 3.64 3.89
N LEU A 206 -11.20 3.44 3.89
CA LEU A 206 -11.77 2.41 4.73
C LEU A 206 -11.69 1.08 3.99
N LEU A 207 -10.75 0.28 4.46
CA LEU A 207 -10.90 -1.16 4.36
C LEU A 207 -12.18 -1.55 5.12
N VAL A 208 -13.18 -1.93 4.33
CA VAL A 208 -14.28 -2.81 4.66
C VAL A 208 -15.44 -2.19 5.44
N GLY A 209 -16.46 -1.78 4.68
CA GLY A 209 -17.84 -1.96 5.12
C GLY A 209 -18.18 -3.45 5.20
N LEU A 210 -18.32 -3.98 6.42
CA LEU A 210 -19.10 -5.18 6.70
C LEU A 210 -20.12 -4.80 7.76
N SER A 211 -21.34 -4.50 7.31
CA SER A 211 -22.50 -4.57 8.20
C SER A 211 -22.87 -6.05 8.37
N PHE A 212 -23.09 -6.44 9.62
CA PHE A 212 -23.51 -7.76 10.14
C PHE A 212 -22.40 -8.73 10.58
N VAL A 213 -22.31 -8.77 11.91
CA VAL A 213 -21.52 -9.57 12.86
C VAL A 213 -21.84 -11.07 12.76
N SER A 214 -20.84 -11.93 12.49
CA SER A 214 -20.82 -13.38 12.80
C SER A 214 -19.37 -13.90 12.74
N ALA A 215 -19.12 -15.12 13.26
CA ALA A 215 -17.83 -15.81 13.25
C ALA A 215 -17.15 -15.95 11.86
N ASP A 216 -17.88 -15.67 10.77
CA ASP A 216 -17.38 -15.66 9.39
C ASP A 216 -16.41 -14.49 9.10
N ARG A 217 -16.40 -13.44 9.94
CA ARG A 217 -15.50 -12.30 9.80
C ARG A 217 -14.04 -12.69 9.99
N CYS A 218 -13.72 -13.49 10.99
CA CYS A 218 -12.33 -13.80 11.35
C CYS A 218 -11.58 -14.54 10.24
N SER A 219 -12.28 -15.42 9.53
CA SER A 219 -11.75 -16.18 8.39
C SER A 219 -11.58 -15.32 7.14
N SER A 220 -12.25 -14.16 7.01
CA SER A 220 -12.14 -13.29 5.83
C SER A 220 -11.17 -12.12 6.02
N VAL A 221 -10.63 -11.93 7.23
CA VAL A 221 -9.64 -10.89 7.49
C VAL A 221 -8.27 -11.31 6.96
N PRO A 222 -7.59 -10.49 6.14
CA PRO A 222 -6.22 -10.74 5.70
C PRO A 222 -5.27 -10.95 6.89
N PRO A 223 -4.32 -11.89 6.81
CA PRO A 223 -3.39 -12.17 7.90
C PRO A 223 -2.66 -10.93 8.41
N SER A 224 -2.30 -10.00 7.52
CA SER A 224 -1.66 -8.72 7.87
C SER A 224 -2.44 -7.86 8.86
N LEU A 225 -3.77 -8.02 8.95
CA LEU A 225 -4.65 -7.25 9.84
C LEU A 225 -5.00 -7.98 11.13
N TRP A 226 -4.69 -9.27 11.28
CA TRP A 226 -5.06 -10.01 12.48
C TRP A 226 -4.54 -9.32 13.76
N CYS A 227 -3.27 -8.94 13.80
CA CYS A 227 -2.73 -8.26 14.99
C CYS A 227 -2.86 -6.73 14.99
N SER A 228 -3.66 -6.13 14.09
CA SER A 228 -3.78 -4.67 13.99
C SER A 228 -4.74 -4.05 15.02
N SER A 229 -5.59 -4.86 15.67
CA SER A 229 -6.52 -4.41 16.71
C SER A 229 -6.65 -5.46 17.81
N LYS A 230 -6.69 -5.01 19.07
CA LYS A 230 -6.90 -5.87 20.22
C LYS A 230 -8.32 -6.44 20.26
N GLU A 231 -9.29 -5.64 19.83
CA GLU A 231 -10.69 -6.06 19.70
C GLU A 231 -10.82 -7.20 18.71
N LEU A 232 -10.20 -7.07 17.53
CA LEU A 232 -10.19 -8.10 16.50
C LEU A 232 -9.49 -9.38 16.99
N SER A 233 -8.32 -9.24 17.63
CA SER A 233 -7.57 -10.42 18.09
C SER A 233 -8.25 -11.19 19.19
N LYS A 234 -8.94 -10.49 20.07
CA LYS A 234 -9.81 -11.09 21.07
C LYS A 234 -11.05 -11.73 20.47
N GLU A 235 -11.74 -11.04 19.55
CA GLU A 235 -12.94 -11.54 18.86
C GLU A 235 -12.64 -12.84 18.11
N CYS A 236 -11.47 -12.92 17.47
CA CYS A 236 -11.08 -14.04 16.62
C CYS A 236 -10.24 -15.11 17.32
N GLY A 237 -10.00 -14.99 18.62
CA GLY A 237 -9.35 -16.03 19.43
C GLY A 237 -7.85 -16.20 19.18
N PHE A 238 -7.16 -15.16 18.69
CA PHE A 238 -5.71 -15.14 18.49
C PHE A 238 -5.00 -14.05 19.31
N GLU A 239 -5.63 -13.56 20.38
CA GLU A 239 -5.07 -12.55 21.30
C GLU A 239 -3.69 -12.98 21.85
N ASP A 240 -3.55 -14.20 22.35
CA ASP A 240 -2.28 -14.70 22.88
C ASP A 240 -1.17 -14.74 21.82
N LEU A 241 -1.51 -15.16 20.59
CA LEU A 241 -0.58 -15.20 19.47
C LEU A 241 -0.12 -13.78 19.10
N CYS A 242 -1.04 -12.83 19.00
CA CYS A 242 -0.70 -11.43 18.73
C CYS A 242 0.07 -10.78 19.88
N ASN A 243 -0.21 -11.12 21.13
CA ASN A 243 0.55 -10.61 22.28
C ASN A 243 2.00 -11.12 22.26
N ARG A 244 2.21 -12.41 21.93
CA ARG A 244 3.56 -12.94 21.73
C ARG A 244 4.26 -12.25 20.57
N TYR A 245 3.55 -12.03 19.46
CA TYR A 245 4.09 -11.29 18.32
C TYR A 245 4.54 -9.88 18.68
N HIS A 246 3.63 -9.08 19.24
CA HIS A 246 3.94 -7.72 19.65
C HIS A 246 5.10 -7.67 20.65
N THR A 247 5.17 -8.61 21.59
CA THR A 247 6.28 -8.70 22.56
C THR A 247 7.60 -9.04 21.88
N ALA A 248 7.59 -10.01 20.96
CA ALA A 248 8.78 -10.47 20.25
C ALA A 248 9.32 -9.42 19.26
N THR A 249 8.44 -8.64 18.63
CA THR A 249 8.82 -7.61 17.65
C THR A 249 8.94 -6.21 18.25
N HIS A 250 8.61 -6.01 19.53
CA HIS A 250 8.70 -4.71 20.17
C HIS A 250 10.13 -4.15 20.08
N ASN A 251 10.26 -2.95 19.52
CA ASN A 251 11.55 -2.28 19.26
C ASN A 251 12.55 -3.10 18.42
N GLN A 252 12.10 -4.13 17.70
CA GLN A 252 12.95 -4.85 16.75
C GLN A 252 12.92 -4.15 15.39
N ARG A 253 14.10 -4.01 14.76
CA ARG A 253 14.21 -3.57 13.36
C ARG A 253 14.11 -4.79 12.45
N ILE A 254 13.42 -4.66 11.33
CA ILE A 254 13.38 -5.66 10.27
C ILE A 254 14.69 -5.58 9.48
N ASN A 255 15.47 -6.66 9.46
CA ASN A 255 16.68 -6.74 8.64
C ASN A 255 16.29 -6.95 7.16
N ILE A 256 16.72 -6.03 6.31
CA ILE A 256 16.59 -6.10 4.84
C ILE A 256 17.99 -6.17 4.27
N THR A 257 18.38 -7.36 3.80
CA THR A 257 19.66 -7.54 3.11
C THR A 257 19.46 -7.34 1.61
N VAL A 258 20.12 -6.32 1.06
CA VAL A 258 20.07 -5.91 -0.34
C VAL A 258 21.31 -6.43 -1.04
N LEU A 259 21.15 -7.51 -1.80
CA LEU A 259 22.18 -8.00 -2.70
C LEU A 259 22.19 -7.12 -3.94
N MET A 260 23.27 -6.36 -4.14
CA MET A 260 23.38 -5.41 -5.23
C MET A 260 24.69 -5.54 -5.98
N GLU A 261 24.73 -4.99 -7.17
CA GLU A 261 25.95 -4.78 -7.94
C GLU A 261 25.96 -3.35 -8.49
N ALA A 262 27.13 -2.74 -8.49
CA ALA A 262 27.34 -1.43 -9.07
C ALA A 262 27.10 -1.47 -10.59
N LEU A 263 26.73 -0.32 -11.16
CA LEU A 263 26.44 -0.17 -12.60
C LEU A 263 25.28 -1.04 -13.11
N CYS A 264 24.44 -1.58 -12.22
CA CYS A 264 23.24 -2.33 -12.59
C CYS A 264 22.00 -1.44 -12.57
N PRO A 265 21.35 -1.23 -13.74
CA PRO A 265 20.14 -0.40 -13.81
C PRO A 265 19.01 -0.89 -12.90
N GLY A 266 18.89 -2.21 -12.70
CA GLY A 266 17.88 -2.81 -11.82
C GLY A 266 18.15 -2.50 -10.34
N CYS A 267 19.39 -2.70 -9.89
CA CYS A 267 19.80 -2.33 -8.53
C CYS A 267 19.65 -0.83 -8.29
N GLN A 268 20.05 0.00 -9.25
CA GLN A 268 19.90 1.45 -9.20
C GLN A 268 18.44 1.87 -9.08
N HIS A 269 17.57 1.31 -9.92
CA HIS A 269 16.14 1.58 -9.83
C HIS A 269 15.59 1.21 -8.45
N PHE A 270 15.89 0.00 -7.95
CA PHE A 270 15.44 -0.41 -6.63
C PHE A 270 15.97 0.50 -5.52
N ILE A 271 17.26 0.84 -5.51
CA ILE A 271 17.86 1.64 -4.44
C ILE A 271 17.36 3.09 -4.47
N VAL A 272 17.34 3.69 -5.67
CA VAL A 272 17.09 5.12 -5.87
C VAL A 272 15.60 5.44 -5.88
N ASP A 273 14.79 4.62 -6.52
CA ASP A 273 13.38 4.91 -6.74
C ASP A 273 12.49 4.24 -5.69
N GLU A 274 12.92 3.12 -5.07
CA GLU A 274 12.12 2.36 -4.12
C GLU A 274 12.65 2.38 -2.68
N LEU A 275 13.82 1.77 -2.43
CA LEU A 275 14.36 1.52 -1.11
C LEU A 275 14.59 2.81 -0.33
N TYR A 276 15.32 3.78 -0.88
CA TYR A 276 15.65 4.99 -0.14
C TYR A 276 14.43 5.90 0.10
N PRO A 277 13.68 6.33 -0.94
CA PRO A 277 12.58 7.27 -0.75
C PRO A 277 11.35 6.65 -0.06
N ASN A 278 11.02 5.38 -0.34
CA ASN A 278 9.77 4.78 0.12
C ASN A 278 9.96 3.97 1.41
N ILE A 279 11.10 3.28 1.56
CA ILE A 279 11.38 2.46 2.74
C ILE A 279 12.21 3.23 3.77
N TYR A 280 13.43 3.64 3.44
CA TYR A 280 14.37 4.17 4.42
C TYR A 280 13.92 5.50 5.01
N LYS A 281 13.54 6.49 4.18
CA LYS A 281 13.10 7.80 4.68
C LYS A 281 11.89 7.72 5.62
N ASN A 282 10.98 6.78 5.37
CA ASN A 282 9.72 6.66 6.12
C ASN A 282 9.83 5.70 7.30
N PHE A 283 10.75 4.72 7.23
CA PHE A 283 10.79 3.58 8.16
C PHE A 283 12.18 3.27 8.72
N ALA A 284 13.20 4.14 8.60
CA ALA A 284 14.55 3.91 9.13
C ALA A 284 14.59 3.50 10.62
N GLY A 285 13.63 3.94 11.43
CA GLY A 285 13.51 3.51 12.83
C GLY A 285 13.12 2.04 13.02
N PHE A 286 12.50 1.44 11.99
CA PHE A 286 11.90 0.10 12.00
C PHE A 286 12.64 -0.90 11.10
N VAL A 287 13.63 -0.47 10.31
CA VAL A 287 14.38 -1.34 9.41
C VAL A 287 15.87 -1.22 9.64
N ASN A 288 16.61 -2.29 9.35
CA ASN A 288 18.05 -2.30 9.25
C ASN A 288 18.41 -2.74 7.83
N ILE A 289 19.06 -1.85 7.08
CA ILE A 289 19.39 -2.10 5.67
C ILE A 289 20.84 -2.57 5.59
N GLU A 290 21.06 -3.83 5.23
CA GLU A 290 22.38 -4.35 4.96
C GLU A 290 22.61 -4.37 3.44
N PHE A 291 23.62 -3.68 2.94
CA PHE A 291 24.00 -3.79 1.53
C PHE A 291 25.12 -4.82 1.36
N VAL A 292 24.99 -5.67 0.33
CA VAL A 292 26.02 -6.61 -0.08
C VAL A 292 26.40 -6.31 -1.54
N PRO A 293 27.41 -5.45 -1.77
CA PRO A 293 27.89 -5.07 -3.10
C PRO A 293 28.73 -6.19 -3.69
N TYR A 294 28.07 -7.12 -4.37
CA TYR A 294 28.67 -8.29 -4.99
C TYR A 294 27.79 -8.79 -6.13
N GLY A 295 26.48 -8.89 -5.85
CA GLY A 295 25.44 -9.26 -6.81
C GLY A 295 25.78 -10.55 -7.57
N ASN A 296 25.95 -10.43 -8.89
CA ASN A 296 26.22 -11.56 -9.78
C ASN A 296 27.72 -11.85 -10.01
N ALA A 297 28.62 -11.22 -9.26
CA ALA A 297 30.04 -11.50 -9.36
C ALA A 297 30.36 -12.97 -9.05
N LYS A 298 31.43 -13.50 -9.65
CA LYS A 298 31.85 -14.90 -9.48
C LYS A 298 33.31 -14.96 -9.08
N ILE A 299 33.64 -15.93 -8.24
CA ILE A 299 35.04 -16.24 -7.93
C ILE A 299 35.53 -17.26 -8.97
N VAL A 300 36.41 -16.83 -9.87
CA VAL A 300 37.04 -17.68 -10.88
C VAL A 300 38.54 -17.70 -10.61
N ASN A 301 39.08 -18.89 -10.30
CA ASN A 301 40.50 -19.08 -9.94
C ASN A 301 40.96 -18.14 -8.81
N GLY A 302 40.12 -17.96 -7.78
CA GLY A 302 40.42 -17.08 -6.64
C GLY A 302 40.32 -15.58 -6.94
N THR A 303 39.95 -15.19 -8.16
CA THR A 303 39.76 -13.79 -8.56
C THR A 303 38.28 -13.49 -8.73
N ILE A 304 37.81 -12.36 -8.19
CA ILE A 304 36.44 -11.89 -8.39
C ILE A 304 36.31 -11.36 -9.83
N GLN A 305 35.37 -11.94 -10.58
CA GLN A 305 34.97 -11.50 -11.90
C GLN A 305 33.54 -10.93 -11.83
N CYS A 306 33.39 -9.67 -12.23
CA CYS A 306 32.11 -8.97 -12.26
C CYS A 306 31.56 -8.92 -13.68
N GLN A 307 30.24 -8.78 -13.83
CA GLN A 307 29.57 -8.95 -15.12
C GLN A 307 29.72 -7.74 -16.05
N HIS A 308 29.85 -6.54 -15.50
CA HIS A 308 30.15 -5.30 -16.21
C HIS A 308 31.64 -4.94 -16.14
N GLY A 309 32.51 -5.94 -15.89
CA GLY A 309 33.96 -5.80 -15.97
C GLY A 309 34.62 -5.19 -14.73
N ALA A 310 35.82 -4.64 -14.93
CA ALA A 310 36.69 -4.22 -13.82
C ALA A 310 36.16 -3.01 -13.04
N GLU A 311 35.38 -2.14 -13.70
CA GLU A 311 34.81 -0.95 -13.07
C GLU A 311 33.73 -1.30 -12.05
N GLU A 312 32.79 -2.19 -12.38
CA GLU A 312 31.83 -2.74 -11.41
C GLU A 312 32.56 -3.36 -10.21
N CYS A 313 33.57 -4.20 -10.46
CA CYS A 313 34.36 -4.81 -9.39
C CYS A 313 35.05 -3.78 -8.49
N ALA A 314 35.54 -2.69 -9.07
CA ALA A 314 36.15 -1.60 -8.30
C ALA A 314 35.13 -0.86 -7.44
N ILE A 315 33.94 -0.60 -7.97
CA ILE A 315 32.86 0.09 -7.25
C ILE A 315 32.25 -0.82 -6.16
N ASN A 316 31.94 -2.09 -6.46
CA ASN A 316 31.49 -3.07 -5.47
C ASN A 316 32.46 -3.14 -4.27
N ARG A 317 33.77 -3.15 -4.56
CA ARG A 317 34.80 -3.10 -3.51
C ARG A 317 34.75 -1.78 -2.74
N PHE A 318 34.66 -0.65 -3.42
CA PHE A 318 34.57 0.65 -2.78
C PHE A 318 33.36 0.75 -1.84
N GLU A 319 32.18 0.34 -2.29
CA GLU A 319 30.96 0.36 -1.49
C GLU A 319 31.04 -0.58 -0.30
N SER A 320 31.63 -1.78 -0.48
CA SER A 320 31.88 -2.71 0.62
C SER A 320 32.78 -2.08 1.68
N CYS A 321 33.86 -1.41 1.27
CA CYS A 321 34.74 -0.68 2.19
C CYS A 321 34.05 0.52 2.83
N LEU A 322 33.18 1.23 2.10
CA LEU A 322 32.43 2.37 2.62
C LEU A 322 31.48 1.93 3.74
N ILE A 323 30.74 0.83 3.53
CA ILE A 323 29.82 0.27 4.53
C ILE A 323 30.59 -0.13 5.79
N ASP A 324 31.72 -0.85 5.64
CA ASP A 324 32.58 -1.27 6.75
C ASP A 324 33.20 -0.09 7.52
N SER A 325 33.57 0.99 6.81
CA SER A 325 34.21 2.17 7.42
C SER A 325 33.24 3.07 8.17
N VAL A 326 32.04 3.26 7.61
CA VAL A 326 31.03 4.19 8.13
C VAL A 326 30.21 3.57 9.27
N GLN A 327 30.03 2.25 9.25
CA GLN A 327 29.40 1.37 10.26
C GLN A 327 27.94 1.66 10.64
N THR A 328 27.48 2.91 10.57
CA THR A 328 26.12 3.32 10.94
C THR A 328 25.25 3.46 9.69
N GLN A 329 24.07 2.83 9.73
CA GLN A 329 23.15 2.86 8.59
C GLN A 329 22.66 4.26 8.27
N GLU A 330 22.54 5.11 9.30
CA GLU A 330 22.17 6.53 9.21
C GLU A 330 23.13 7.33 8.30
N GLN A 331 24.35 6.82 8.10
CA GLN A 331 25.35 7.43 7.24
C GLN A 331 25.55 6.64 5.95
N TYR A 332 25.74 5.32 6.00
CA TYR A 332 26.04 4.57 4.77
C TYR A 332 24.83 4.44 3.84
N VAL A 333 23.59 4.37 4.34
CA VAL A 333 22.42 4.23 3.46
C VAL A 333 22.20 5.47 2.58
N PRO A 334 22.22 6.71 3.11
CA PRO A 334 22.21 7.92 2.27
C PRO A 334 23.39 8.02 1.31
N LEU A 335 24.58 7.55 1.71
CA LEU A 335 25.78 7.58 0.87
C LEU A 335 25.66 6.62 -0.31
N ILE A 336 25.24 5.37 -0.08
CA ILE A 336 25.00 4.39 -1.15
C ILE A 336 23.91 4.90 -2.11
N TYR A 337 22.80 5.43 -1.58
CA TYR A 337 21.78 6.08 -2.42
C TYR A 337 22.37 7.20 -3.29
N CYS A 338 23.23 8.05 -2.72
CA CYS A 338 23.88 9.13 -3.45
C CYS A 338 24.80 8.61 -4.56
N ILE A 339 25.62 7.60 -4.26
CA ILE A 339 26.54 6.97 -5.21
C ILE A 339 25.74 6.38 -6.38
N GLU A 340 24.78 5.49 -6.10
CA GLU A 340 24.01 4.82 -7.14
C GLU A 340 23.14 5.77 -7.97
N SER A 341 22.61 6.84 -7.36
CA SER A 341 21.89 7.90 -8.07
C SER A 341 22.78 8.64 -9.08
N ASN A 342 24.06 8.87 -8.75
CA ASN A 342 25.00 9.56 -9.65
C ASN A 342 25.61 8.61 -10.70
N LEU A 343 25.85 7.35 -10.35
CA LEU A 343 26.30 6.32 -11.31
C LEU A 343 25.26 6.09 -12.41
N ARG A 344 23.96 6.17 -12.07
CA ARG A 344 22.85 6.15 -13.03
C ARG A 344 22.98 7.23 -14.13
N VAL A 345 23.45 8.42 -13.78
CA VAL A 345 23.61 9.55 -14.72
C VAL A 345 24.85 9.37 -15.62
N GLY A 346 25.91 8.73 -15.10
CA GLY A 346 27.12 8.42 -15.88
C GLY A 346 26.87 7.50 -17.07
N PHE A 347 25.97 6.52 -16.93
CA PHE A 347 25.65 5.56 -17.99
C PHE A 347 24.81 6.16 -19.13
N VAL A 348 23.98 7.17 -18.84
CA VAL A 348 23.17 7.90 -19.84
C VAL A 348 24.03 8.84 -20.69
N LEU A 349 25.04 9.47 -20.09
CA LEU A 349 25.96 10.37 -20.81
C LEU A 349 27.03 9.61 -21.62
N ALA A 350 27.50 8.44 -21.14
CA ALA A 350 28.47 7.63 -21.86
C ALA A 350 27.91 6.98 -23.15
N LYS A 351 26.60 6.71 -23.22
CA LYS A 351 25.94 6.20 -24.46
C LYS A 351 25.58 7.29 -25.48
N SER A 352 25.65 8.56 -25.09
CA SER A 352 25.36 9.69 -25.99
C SER A 352 26.61 10.18 -26.75
N ALA A 353 27.75 9.52 -26.55
CA ALA A 353 29.06 9.90 -27.08
C ALA A 353 29.74 8.79 -27.93
N ILE A 354 28.95 7.87 -28.51
CA ILE A 354 29.41 6.88 -29.51
C ILE A 354 28.57 7.01 -30.77
#